data_AF-A0A931Z2H8-F1
#
_entry.id   AF-A0A931Z2H8-F1
#
_cell.length_a   1.000
_cell.length_b   1.000
_cell.length_c   1.000
_cell.angle_alpha   90.00
_cell.angle_beta   90.00
_cell.angle_gamma   90.00
#
_symmetry.space_group_name_H-M   'P 1'
#
loop_
_entity.id
_entity.type
_entity.pdbx_description
1 polymer ?
#
loop_
_entity_poly.entity_id
_entity_poly.type
_entity_poly.pdbx_seq_one_letter_code
_entity_poly.pdbx_strand_id
1 'polypeptide(L)' 'MPSKTISLELTSYERLVATRRPGESFSSVIDRITLPPPKGTAADLLRLSKRKGWGKGVDWKRVERAVSNRRRSRDLRPAT' A
#
# COMPACT_ATOMS: atom_id res chain seq x y z
N MET A 1 4.81 -15.53 2.42
CA MET A 1 4.11 -14.59 1.52
C MET A 1 3.90 -15.29 0.18
N PRO A 2 2.76 -15.07 -0.50
CA PRO A 2 2.62 -15.52 -1.88
C PRO A 2 3.72 -14.89 -2.73
N SER A 3 4.47 -15.70 -3.47
CA SER A 3 5.55 -15.27 -4.36
C SER A 3 5.10 -15.34 -5.81
N LYS A 4 5.70 -14.48 -6.65
CA LYS A 4 5.61 -14.54 -8.10
C LYS A 4 7.01 -14.36 -8.68
N THR A 5 7.30 -15.09 -9.76
CA THR A 5 8.56 -14.99 -10.48
C THR A 5 8.37 -14.05 -11.67
N ILE A 6 9.33 -13.17 -11.88
CA ILE A 6 9.39 -12.30 -13.05
C ILE A 6 10.78 -12.41 -13.68
N SER A 7 10.86 -12.31 -14.99
CA SER A 7 12.14 -12.10 -15.67
C SER A 7 12.47 -10.62 -15.66
N LEU A 8 13.74 -10.28 -15.42
CA LEU A 8 14.26 -8.92 -15.43
C LEU A 8 15.44 -8.85 -16.40
N GLU A 9 15.55 -7.73 -17.10
CA GLU A 9 16.77 -7.39 -17.82
C GLU A 9 17.97 -7.37 -16.85
N LEU A 10 19.11 -7.92 -17.28
CA LEU A 10 20.29 -8.08 -16.43
C LEU A 10 20.74 -6.74 -15.84
N THR A 11 20.74 -5.70 -16.65
CA THR A 11 21.11 -4.33 -16.24
C THR A 11 20.14 -3.75 -15.19
N SER A 12 18.86 -4.12 -15.25
CA SER A 12 17.86 -3.70 -14.26
C SER A 12 18.05 -4.43 -12.93
N TYR A 13 18.37 -5.73 -13.00
CA TYR A 13 18.71 -6.53 -11.83
C TYR A 13 19.94 -5.96 -11.09
N GLU A 14 21.02 -5.69 -11.80
CA GLU A 14 22.26 -5.14 -11.22
C GLU A 14 22.03 -3.79 -10.52
N ARG A 15 21.26 -2.89 -11.15
CA ARG A 15 20.88 -1.61 -10.54
C ARG A 15 20.08 -1.80 -9.25
N LEU A 16 19.16 -2.75 -9.21
CA LEU A 16 18.40 -3.06 -7.99
C LEU A 16 19.32 -3.61 -6.89
N VAL A 17 20.22 -4.54 -7.23
CA VAL A 17 21.19 -5.10 -6.27
C VAL A 17 22.10 -4.02 -5.69
N ALA A 18 22.58 -3.08 -6.51
CA ALA A 18 23.44 -1.98 -6.06
C ALA A 18 22.77 -1.04 -5.05
N THR A 19 21.44 -0.96 -5.06
CA THR A 19 20.66 -0.12 -4.13
C THR A 19 20.31 -0.80 -2.81
N ARG A 20 20.66 -2.09 -2.65
CA ARG A 20 20.30 -2.91 -1.49
C ARG A 20 21.07 -2.48 -0.24
N ARG A 21 20.36 -2.32 0.87
CA ARG A 21 20.96 -2.06 2.19
C ARG A 21 21.34 -3.35 2.92
N PRO A 22 22.30 -3.33 3.86
CA PRO A 22 22.63 -4.50 4.67
C PRO A 22 21.39 -5.08 5.36
N GLY A 23 21.17 -6.40 5.22
CA GLY A 23 20.01 -7.11 5.79
C GLY A 23 18.68 -6.89 5.06
N GLU A 24 18.62 -6.06 4.02
CA GLU A 24 17.40 -5.81 3.25
C GLU A 24 17.11 -6.98 2.29
N SER A 25 15.84 -7.34 2.12
CA SER A 25 15.43 -8.34 1.12
C SER A 25 15.29 -7.70 -0.25
N PHE A 26 15.41 -8.49 -1.33
CA PHE A 26 15.23 -7.97 -2.69
C PHE A 26 13.82 -7.39 -2.91
N SER A 27 12.78 -8.04 -2.36
CA SER A 27 11.41 -7.51 -2.39
C SER A 27 11.29 -6.17 -1.67
N SER A 28 11.98 -5.99 -0.54
CA SER A 28 11.99 -4.72 0.19
C SER A 28 12.67 -3.59 -0.59
N VAL A 29 13.70 -3.91 -1.38
CA VAL A 29 14.33 -2.95 -2.31
C VAL A 29 13.33 -2.49 -3.36
N ILE A 30 12.62 -3.43 -4.00
CA ILE A 30 11.61 -3.13 -5.01
C ILE A 30 10.53 -2.23 -4.42
N ASP A 31 9.94 -2.61 -3.28
CA ASP A 31 8.88 -1.83 -2.63
C ASP A 31 9.35 -0.41 -2.28
N ARG A 32 10.59 -0.26 -1.80
CA ARG A 32 11.17 1.04 -1.44
C ARG A 32 11.40 1.96 -2.65
N ILE A 33 11.75 1.40 -3.80
CA ILE A 33 12.12 2.17 -4.99
C ILE A 33 10.91 2.46 -5.87
N THR A 34 9.99 1.50 -6.00
CA THR A 34 8.90 1.56 -6.98
C THR A 34 7.61 2.15 -6.41
N LEU A 35 7.41 2.08 -5.10
CA LEU A 35 6.22 2.62 -4.46
C LEU A 35 6.60 3.89 -3.69
N PRO A 36 5.82 4.99 -3.82
CA PRO A 36 5.95 6.06 -2.86
C PRO A 36 5.76 5.45 -1.46
N PRO A 37 6.62 5.79 -0.47
CA PRO A 37 6.51 5.23 0.86
C PRO A 37 5.07 5.39 1.33
N PRO A 38 4.45 4.33 1.88
CA PRO A 38 3.05 4.40 2.28
C PRO A 38 2.88 5.59 3.22
N LYS A 39 2.11 6.60 2.75
CA LYS A 39 1.90 7.88 3.47
C LYS A 39 1.27 7.71 4.86
N GLY A 40 0.79 6.49 5.15
CA GLY A 40 0.39 6.01 6.46
C GLY A 40 -0.01 4.55 6.33
N THR A 41 0.29 3.75 7.34
CA THR A 41 -0.17 2.36 7.43
C THR A 41 -1.56 2.30 8.04
N ALA A 42 -2.26 1.16 7.88
CA ALA A 42 -3.53 0.93 8.59
C ALA A 42 -3.34 0.99 10.12
N ALA A 43 -2.16 0.61 10.62
CA ALA A 43 -1.79 0.72 12.03
C ALA A 43 -1.71 2.20 12.47
N ASP A 44 -1.23 3.10 11.62
CA ASP A 44 -1.19 4.53 11.91
C ASP A 44 -2.60 5.13 11.97
N LEU A 45 -3.49 4.70 11.07
CA LEU A 45 -4.92 5.08 11.12
C LEU A 45 -5.60 4.58 12.40
N LEU A 46 -5.33 3.34 12.81
CA LEU A 46 -5.85 2.79 14.06
C LEU A 46 -5.30 3.52 15.29
N ARG A 47 -4.04 3.96 15.24
CA ARG A 47 -3.45 4.78 16.30
C ARG A 47 -4.09 6.16 16.37
N LEU A 48 -4.37 6.77 15.22
CA LEU A 48 -5.08 8.05 15.13
C LEU A 48 -6.52 7.94 15.63
N SER A 49 -7.22 6.83 15.36
CA SER A 49 -8.61 6.65 15.80
C SER A 49 -8.79 6.54 17.31
N LYS A 50 -7.74 6.11 18.01
CA LYS A 50 -7.73 6.03 19.48
C LYS A 50 -7.48 7.38 20.17
N ARG A 51 -7.15 8.44 19.44
CA ARG A 51 -6.95 9.78 20.02
C ARG A 51 -8.29 10.41 20.39
N LYS A 52 -8.38 11.06 21.55
CA LYS A 52 -9.58 11.82 21.96
C LYS A 52 -9.93 12.86 20.90
N GLY A 53 -11.18 12.89 20.47
CA GLY A 53 -11.69 13.82 19.46
C GLY A 53 -11.52 13.38 18.00
N TRP A 54 -10.96 12.19 17.75
CA TRP A 54 -10.95 11.64 16.39
C TRP A 54 -12.37 11.45 15.88
N GLY A 55 -12.67 12.00 14.71
CA GLY A 55 -14.01 11.92 14.11
C GLY A 55 -15.04 12.92 14.62
N LYS A 56 -14.65 13.86 15.50
CA LYS A 56 -15.56 14.91 15.98
C LYS A 56 -15.96 15.82 14.81
N GLY A 57 -17.25 15.92 14.53
CA GLY A 57 -17.78 16.71 13.42
C GLY A 57 -17.75 16.02 12.05
N VAL A 58 -17.34 14.74 11.97
CA VAL A 58 -17.39 13.97 10.72
C VAL A 58 -18.80 13.42 10.51
N ASP A 59 -19.36 13.65 9.32
CA ASP A 59 -20.58 12.98 8.88
C ASP A 59 -20.26 11.55 8.44
N TRP A 60 -20.36 10.62 9.39
CA TRP A 60 -20.09 9.21 9.18
C TRP A 60 -21.03 8.55 8.16
N LYS A 61 -22.28 9.03 8.02
CA LYS A 61 -23.22 8.50 7.02
C LYS A 61 -22.77 8.84 5.60
N ARG A 62 -22.17 10.03 5.40
CA ARG A 62 -21.57 10.41 4.11
C ARG A 62 -20.32 9.58 3.82
N VAL A 63 -19.48 9.35 4.81
CA VAL A 63 -18.28 8.51 4.68
C VAL A 63 -18.66 7.06 4.32
N GLU A 64 -19.64 6.50 5.01
CA GLU A 64 -20.14 5.14 4.76
C GLU A 64 -20.68 4.97 3.34
N ARG A 65 -21.52 5.92 2.88
CA ARG A 65 -22.00 5.94 1.48
C ARG A 65 -20.86 5.97 0.46
N ALA A 66 -19.85 6.81 0.69
CA ALA A 66 -18.70 6.92 -0.21
C ALA A 66 -17.86 5.62 -0.25
N VAL A 67 -17.65 4.97 0.90
CA VAL A 67 -16.88 3.72 0.99
C VAL A 67 -17.64 2.55 0.36
N SER A 68 -18.94 2.43 0.62
CA SER A 68 -19.79 1.38 0.06
C SER A 68 -19.86 1.46 -1.47
N ASN A 69 -19.97 2.66 -2.03
CA ASN A 69 -19.91 2.87 -3.48
C ASN A 69 -18.55 2.46 -4.08
N ARG A 70 -17.45 2.74 -3.35
CA ARG A 70 -16.10 2.34 -3.77
C ARG A 70 -15.91 0.82 -3.81
N ARG A 71 -16.45 0.09 -2.84
CA ARG A 71 -16.44 -1.39 -2.83
C ARG A 71 -17.16 -1.93 -4.06
N ARG A 72 -18.36 -1.40 -4.34
CA ARG A 72 -19.14 -1.75 -5.53
C ARG A 72 -18.35 -1.55 -6.83
N SER A 73 -17.67 -0.42 -6.99
CA SER A 73 -16.84 -0.17 -8.18
C SER A 73 -15.60 -1.06 -8.29
N ARG A 74 -15.12 -1.62 -7.18
CA ARG A 74 -13.99 -2.57 -7.18
C ARG A 74 -14.44 -3.97 -7.58
N ASP A 75 -15.61 -4.39 -7.11
CA ASP A 75 -16.21 -5.70 -7.41
C ASP A 75 -16.77 -5.77 -8.85
N LEU A 76 -16.98 -4.61 -9.48
CA LEU A 76 -17.41 -4.49 -10.88
C LEU A 76 -16.26 -4.40 -11.91
N ARG A 77 -14.99 -4.55 -11.49
CA ARG A 77 -13.88 -4.62 -12.45
C ARG A 77 -13.82 -6.04 -13.02
N PRO A 78 -13.93 -6.24 -14.35
CA PRO A 78 -13.72 -7.56 -14.93
C PRO A 78 -12.29 -8.01 -14.63
N ALA A 79 -12.15 -9.28 -14.27
CA ALA A 79 -10.85 -9.91 -14.14
C ALA A 79 -10.19 -9.95 -15.52
N THR A 80 -9.26 -9.03 -15.76
CA THR A 80 -8.28 -9.11 -16.85
C THR A 80 -7.19 -10.11 -16.49
#